data_AF-A0A7Z1MYX6-F1
#
_entry.id   AF-A0A7Z1MYX6-F1
#
_cell.length_a   1.000
_cell.length_b   1.000
_cell.length_c   1.000
_cell.angle_alpha   90.00
_cell.angle_beta   90.00
_cell.angle_gamma   90.00
#
_symmetry.space_group_name_H-M   'P 1'
#
loop_
_entity.id
_entity.type
_entity.pdbx_description
1 polymer ?
#
loop_
_entity_poly.entity_id
_entity_poly.type
_entity_poly.pdbx_seq_one_letter_code
_entity_poly.pdbx_strand_id
1 'polypeptide(L)'
;IGTGLFLGSASVIQSAGPGIILGYAIAGFIAFLIMRQLGEMVVEEPVAGSFSHFAYKYWGSFAGFASGWNYWVLYVLVAMAELTAVGKYIQFWYPEIPTWVSAAVFFVVINAINLTNVKVFGEMEFWFAIIKVIAVVAMIIFGAWLL
;
A
#
# COMPACT_ATOMS: atom_id res chain seq x y z
N ILE A 1 -1.26 2.99 3.79
CA ILE A 1 -1.80 4.20 3.09
C ILE A 1 -0.80 4.57 2.00
N GLY A 2 -1.22 4.47 0.73
CA GLY A 2 -0.34 4.55 -0.44
C GLY A 2 -1.04 5.17 -1.65
N THR A 3 -0.49 4.95 -2.84
CA THR A 3 -0.95 5.58 -4.09
C THR A 3 -2.42 5.30 -4.41
N GLY A 4 -2.95 4.16 -3.97
CA GLY A 4 -4.36 3.81 -4.15
C GLY A 4 -5.34 4.84 -3.56
N LEU A 5 -4.99 5.50 -2.45
CA LEU A 5 -5.88 6.50 -1.83
C LEU A 5 -6.00 7.76 -2.69
N PHE A 6 -4.91 8.21 -3.30
CA PHE A 6 -4.85 9.50 -4.01
C PHE A 6 -5.04 9.33 -5.52
N LEU A 7 -4.28 8.41 -6.14
CA LEU A 7 -4.34 8.17 -7.57
C LEU A 7 -5.51 7.27 -7.96
N GLY A 8 -5.77 6.22 -7.17
CA GLY A 8 -6.79 5.22 -7.46
C GLY A 8 -8.21 5.69 -7.14
N SER A 9 -8.40 6.36 -6.00
CA SER A 9 -9.73 6.78 -5.57
C SER A 9 -10.41 7.73 -6.57
N ALA A 10 -9.66 8.62 -7.22
CA ALA A 10 -10.23 9.58 -8.18
C ALA A 10 -10.99 8.87 -9.32
N SER A 11 -10.40 7.85 -9.94
CA SER A 11 -11.05 7.11 -11.03
C SER A 11 -12.24 6.29 -10.53
N VAL A 12 -12.14 5.71 -9.33
CA VAL A 12 -13.23 4.90 -8.77
C VAL A 12 -14.42 5.78 -8.36
N ILE A 13 -14.16 6.97 -7.81
CA ILE A 13 -15.20 7.96 -7.48
C ILE A 13 -15.89 8.42 -8.76
N GLN A 14 -15.13 8.68 -9.83
CA GLN A 14 -15.70 9.11 -11.11
C GLN A 14 -16.62 8.03 -11.72
N SER A 15 -16.29 6.75 -11.58
CA SER A 15 -17.11 5.66 -12.12
C SER A 15 -18.26 5.24 -11.21
N ALA A 16 -18.05 5.16 -9.89
CA ALA A 16 -19.01 4.61 -8.93
C ALA A 16 -19.88 5.67 -8.24
N GLY A 17 -19.49 6.95 -8.32
CA GLY A 17 -20.20 8.05 -7.66
C GLY A 17 -20.31 7.86 -6.15
N PRO A 18 -21.41 8.32 -5.51
CA PRO A 18 -21.62 8.21 -4.07
C PRO A 18 -21.63 6.77 -3.53
N GLY A 19 -21.90 5.77 -4.39
CA GLY A 19 -21.94 4.36 -4.02
C GLY A 19 -20.59 3.79 -3.57
N ILE A 20 -19.47 4.49 -3.84
CA ILE A 20 -18.14 4.10 -3.39
C ILE A 20 -18.04 3.95 -1.87
N ILE A 21 -18.84 4.71 -1.10
CA ILE A 21 -18.87 4.66 0.37
C ILE A 21 -19.27 3.26 0.85
N LEU A 22 -20.28 2.65 0.22
CA LEU A 22 -20.73 1.30 0.57
C LEU A 22 -19.65 0.27 0.22
N GLY A 23 -19.01 0.41 -0.94
CA GLY A 23 -17.91 -0.47 -1.35
C GLY A 23 -16.75 -0.43 -0.35
N TYR A 24 -16.31 0.76 0.06
CA TYR A 24 -15.26 0.92 1.06
C TYR A 24 -15.70 0.50 2.47
N ALA A 25 -16.97 0.68 2.85
CA ALA A 25 -17.47 0.21 4.14
C ALA A 25 -17.44 -1.32 4.23
N ILE A 26 -17.90 -2.03 3.19
CA ILE A 26 -17.89 -3.50 3.15
C ILE A 26 -16.46 -4.03 3.10
N ALA A 27 -15.62 -3.49 2.21
CA ALA A 27 -14.21 -3.90 2.11
C ALA A 27 -13.45 -3.63 3.42
N GLY A 28 -13.68 -2.47 4.04
CA GLY A 28 -13.08 -2.09 5.32
C GLY A 28 -13.54 -3.00 6.46
N PHE A 29 -14.82 -3.38 6.48
CA PHE A 29 -15.35 -4.31 7.48
C PHE A 29 -14.71 -5.70 7.36
N ILE A 30 -14.60 -6.24 6.14
CA ILE A 30 -13.94 -7.54 5.91
C ILE A 30 -12.46 -7.46 6.30
N ALA A 31 -11.76 -6.40 5.88
CA ALA A 31 -10.35 -6.20 6.24
C ALA A 31 -10.16 -6.09 7.77
N PHE A 32 -11.07 -5.41 8.47
CA PHE A 32 -11.06 -5.32 9.92
C PHE A 32 -11.19 -6.71 10.59
N LEU A 33 -12.12 -7.54 10.12
CA LEU A 33 -12.28 -8.89 10.65
C LEU A 33 -11.03 -9.75 10.43
N ILE A 34 -10.43 -9.69 9.24
CA ILE A 34 -9.19 -10.42 8.92
C ILE A 34 -8.05 -9.97 9.84
N MET A 35 -7.83 -8.67 9.97
CA MET A 35 -6.76 -8.12 10.81
C MET A 35 -6.98 -8.44 12.30
N ARG A 36 -8.23 -8.46 12.76
CA ARG A 36 -8.56 -8.85 14.13
C ARG A 36 -8.21 -10.31 14.41
N GLN A 37 -8.65 -11.24 13.55
CA GLN A 37 -8.33 -12.66 13.72
C GLN A 37 -6.83 -12.92 13.62
N LEU A 38 -6.15 -12.24 12.71
CA LEU A 38 -4.69 -12.33 12.60
C LEU A 38 -4.00 -11.81 13.87
N GLY A 39 -4.49 -10.71 14.45
CA GLY A 39 -3.98 -10.18 15.70
C GLY A 39 -4.13 -11.15 16.87
N GLU A 40 -5.28 -11.82 16.98
CA GLU A 40 -5.53 -12.84 18.01
C GLU A 40 -4.53 -14.01 17.86
N MET A 41 -4.29 -14.50 16.63
CA MET A 41 -3.30 -15.56 16.36
C MET A 41 -1.85 -15.15 16.69
N VAL A 42 -1.47 -13.90 16.38
CA VAL A 42 -0.10 -13.39 16.67
C VAL A 42 0.15 -13.22 18.16
N VAL A 43 -0.89 -12.87 18.94
CA VAL A 43 -0.78 -12.76 20.40
C VAL A 43 -0.64 -14.14 21.05
N GLU A 44 -1.39 -15.14 20.57
CA GLU A 44 -1.31 -16.50 21.08
C GLU A 44 0.03 -17.16 20.72
N GLU A 45 0.51 -16.94 19.50
CA GLU A 45 1.76 -17.50 19.01
C GLU A 45 2.69 -16.41 18.45
N PRO A 46 3.53 -15.79 19.29
CA PRO A 46 4.44 -14.74 18.88
C PRO A 46 5.64 -15.32 18.13
N VAL A 47 5.43 -15.61 16.85
CA VAL A 47 6.47 -16.05 15.91
C VAL A 47 6.86 -14.89 15.00
N ALA A 48 8.14 -14.78 14.65
CA ALA A 48 8.64 -13.81 13.68
C ALA A 48 8.25 -14.15 12.21
N GLY A 49 7.18 -14.94 12.02
CA GLY A 49 6.72 -15.43 10.72
C GLY A 49 5.63 -14.54 10.11
N SER A 50 5.57 -14.50 8.78
CA SER A 50 4.43 -13.93 8.03
C SER A 50 3.19 -14.82 8.17
N PHE A 51 2.01 -14.34 7.79
CA PHE A 51 0.74 -15.10 7.83
C PHE A 51 0.80 -16.44 7.06
N SER A 52 1.72 -16.61 6.13
CA SER A 52 2.01 -17.91 5.51
C SER A 52 2.37 -18.98 6.54
N HIS A 53 3.04 -18.62 7.64
CA HIS A 53 3.35 -19.51 8.76
C HIS A 53 2.07 -20.09 9.40
N PHE A 54 1.08 -19.23 9.70
CA PHE A 54 -0.19 -19.66 10.24
C PHE A 54 -0.96 -20.54 9.26
N ALA A 55 -0.90 -20.25 7.95
CA ALA A 55 -1.49 -21.10 6.93
C ALA A 55 -0.81 -22.49 6.85
N TYR A 56 0.52 -22.57 6.99
CA TYR A 56 1.24 -23.85 7.08
C TYR A 56 0.81 -24.66 8.31
N LYS A 57 0.62 -23.99 9.45
CA LYS A 57 0.34 -24.64 10.73
C LYS A 57 -1.11 -25.11 10.86
N TYR A 58 -2.08 -24.25 10.52
CA TYR A 58 -3.50 -24.51 10.80
C TYR A 58 -4.29 -25.08 9.62
N TRP A 59 -3.79 -24.93 8.38
CA TRP A 59 -4.50 -25.41 7.19
C TRP A 59 -3.72 -26.54 6.50
N GLY A 60 -2.42 -26.36 6.29
CA GLY A 60 -1.55 -27.41 5.77
C GLY A 60 -0.54 -26.91 4.74
N SER A 61 0.23 -27.85 4.19
CA SER A 61 1.39 -27.55 3.33
C SER A 61 1.04 -26.79 2.05
N PHE A 62 -0.04 -27.18 1.37
CA PHE A 62 -0.48 -26.52 0.14
C PHE A 62 -0.98 -25.09 0.41
N ALA A 63 -1.81 -24.90 1.43
CA ALA A 63 -2.36 -23.59 1.78
C ALA A 63 -1.26 -22.62 2.22
N GLY A 64 -0.30 -23.08 3.02
CA GLY A 64 0.88 -22.30 3.39
C GLY A 64 1.73 -21.89 2.19
N PHE A 65 1.98 -22.82 1.26
CA PHE A 65 2.75 -22.54 0.04
C PHE A 65 2.03 -21.54 -0.87
N ALA A 66 0.75 -21.76 -1.16
CA ALA A 66 -0.05 -20.88 -2.00
C ALA A 66 -0.16 -19.48 -1.40
N SER A 67 -0.38 -19.38 -0.09
CA SER A 67 -0.40 -18.12 0.67
C SER A 67 0.91 -17.34 0.56
N GLY A 68 2.06 -18.02 0.76
CA GLY A 68 3.37 -17.40 0.66
C GLY A 68 3.68 -16.88 -0.75
N TRP A 69 3.37 -17.67 -1.79
CA TRP A 69 3.54 -17.23 -3.18
C TRP A 69 2.59 -16.10 -3.56
N ASN A 70 1.32 -16.19 -3.14
CA ASN A 70 0.35 -15.14 -3.39
C ASN A 70 0.81 -13.82 -2.76
N TYR A 71 1.34 -13.87 -1.54
CA TYR A 71 1.92 -12.71 -0.87
C TYR A 71 3.07 -12.10 -1.68
N TRP A 72 4.03 -12.92 -2.09
CA TRP A 72 5.19 -12.45 -2.83
C TRP A 72 4.79 -11.78 -4.15
N VAL A 73 3.90 -12.42 -4.92
CA VAL A 73 3.39 -11.88 -6.19
C VAL A 73 2.65 -10.55 -5.96
N LEU A 74 1.78 -10.49 -4.94
CA LEU A 74 1.07 -9.26 -4.60
C LEU A 74 2.03 -8.12 -4.26
N TYR A 75 3.09 -8.38 -3.50
CA TYR A 75 4.07 -7.34 -3.16
C TYR A 75 4.84 -6.84 -4.38
N VAL A 76 5.22 -7.73 -5.30
CA VAL A 76 5.83 -7.33 -6.57
C VAL A 76 4.87 -6.45 -7.38
N LEU A 77 3.61 -6.85 -7.51
CA LEU A 77 2.60 -6.08 -8.26
C LEU A 77 2.34 -4.71 -7.63
N VAL A 78 2.21 -4.64 -6.30
CA VAL A 78 2.03 -3.39 -5.56
C VAL A 78 3.25 -2.48 -5.74
N ALA A 79 4.48 -3.01 -5.64
CA ALA A 79 5.68 -2.22 -5.86
C ALA A 79 5.72 -1.61 -7.28
N MET A 80 5.36 -2.38 -8.30
CA MET A 80 5.29 -1.88 -9.69
C MET A 80 4.18 -0.84 -9.87
N ALA A 81 3.04 -1.01 -9.20
CA ALA A 81 1.95 -0.02 -9.22
C ALA A 81 2.39 1.31 -8.59
N GLU A 82 3.09 1.27 -7.45
CA GLU A 82 3.63 2.45 -6.77
C GLU A 82 4.68 3.18 -7.64
N LEU A 83 5.58 2.45 -8.31
CA LEU A 83 6.55 3.05 -9.25
C LEU A 83 5.87 3.69 -10.47
N THR A 84 4.80 3.08 -10.98
CA THR A 84 4.01 3.64 -12.08
C THR A 84 3.32 4.93 -11.65
N ALA A 85 2.82 4.99 -10.41
CA ALA A 85 2.23 6.20 -9.86
C ALA A 85 3.25 7.34 -9.76
N VAL A 86 4.46 7.07 -9.27
CA VAL A 86 5.56 8.06 -9.26
C VAL A 86 5.85 8.56 -10.67
N GLY A 87 5.90 7.66 -11.66
CA GLY A 87 6.10 8.02 -13.06
C GLY A 87 5.02 8.97 -13.58
N LYS A 88 3.74 8.70 -13.28
CA LYS A 88 2.62 9.58 -13.63
C LYS A 88 2.69 10.95 -12.95
N TYR A 89 3.05 10.98 -11.67
CA TYR A 89 3.19 12.25 -10.95
C TYR A 89 4.32 13.11 -11.53
N ILE A 90 5.47 12.52 -11.87
CA ILE A 90 6.57 13.27 -12.49
C ILE A 90 6.18 13.77 -13.87
N GLN A 91 5.53 12.93 -14.69
CA GLN A 91 5.07 13.33 -16.02
C GLN A 91 4.05 14.47 -15.96
N PHE A 92 3.22 14.54 -14.92
CA PHE A 92 2.28 15.65 -14.72
C PHE A 92 3.00 17.01 -14.59
N TRP A 93 4.14 17.06 -13.90
CA TRP A 93 4.94 18.28 -13.74
C TRP A 93 5.94 18.51 -14.87
N TYR A 94 6.51 17.43 -15.41
CA TYR A 94 7.51 17.43 -16.48
C TYR A 94 7.06 16.48 -17.61
N PRO A 95 6.20 16.94 -18.52
CA PRO A 95 5.62 16.10 -19.58
C PRO A 95 6.65 15.50 -20.55
N GLU A 96 7.80 16.16 -20.69
CA GLU A 96 8.94 15.75 -21.51
C GLU A 96 9.59 14.44 -21.02
N ILE A 97 9.43 14.09 -19.73
CA ILE A 97 10.07 12.91 -19.13
C ILE A 97 9.16 11.69 -19.31
N PRO A 98 9.61 10.64 -20.02
CA PRO A 98 8.84 9.40 -20.14
C PRO A 98 8.66 8.72 -18.79
N THR A 99 7.47 8.18 -18.54
CA THR A 99 7.10 7.52 -17.28
C THR A 99 7.99 6.33 -16.90
N TRP A 100 8.53 5.61 -17.89
CA TRP A 100 9.42 4.48 -17.65
C TRP A 100 10.78 4.93 -17.11
N VAL A 101 11.29 6.10 -17.53
CA VAL A 101 12.58 6.63 -17.09
C VAL A 101 12.50 7.00 -15.62
N SER A 102 11.46 7.75 -15.24
CA SER A 102 11.23 8.13 -13.85
C SER A 102 10.99 6.89 -12.97
N ALA A 103 10.19 5.93 -13.42
CA ALA A 103 10.01 4.67 -12.69
C ALA A 103 11.32 3.90 -12.48
N ALA A 104 12.17 3.79 -13.51
CA ALA A 104 13.46 3.10 -13.43
C ALA A 104 14.44 3.80 -12.47
N VAL A 105 14.52 5.13 -12.52
CA VAL A 105 15.38 5.91 -11.62
C VAL A 105 14.94 5.71 -10.16
N PHE A 106 13.65 5.83 -9.86
CA PHE A 106 13.14 5.63 -8.50
C PHE A 106 13.31 4.19 -8.03
N PHE A 107 13.15 3.20 -8.92
CA PHE A 107 13.43 1.81 -8.60
C PHE A 107 14.87 1.61 -8.14
N VAL A 108 15.85 2.15 -8.88
CA VAL A 108 17.27 2.05 -8.50
C VAL A 108 17.56 2.76 -7.19
N VAL A 109 17.03 3.98 -6.99
CA VAL A 109 17.24 4.77 -5.77
C VAL A 109 16.66 4.05 -4.55
N ILE A 110 15.43 3.56 -4.63
CA ILE A 110 14.77 2.85 -3.52
C ILE A 110 15.50 1.55 -3.20
N ASN A 111 15.92 0.79 -4.21
CA ASN A 111 16.73 -0.42 -3.99
C ASN A 111 18.08 -0.08 -3.33
N ALA A 112 18.74 0.99 -3.76
CA ALA A 112 20.00 1.43 -3.15
C ALA A 112 19.79 1.81 -1.68
N ILE A 113 18.71 2.53 -1.35
CA ILE A 113 18.35 2.86 0.04
C ILE A 113 18.07 1.59 0.85
N ASN A 114 17.32 0.63 0.30
CA ASN A 114 17.04 -0.64 0.98
C ASN A 114 18.28 -1.48 1.27
N LEU A 115 19.34 -1.33 0.47
CA LEU A 115 20.63 -1.96 0.72
C LEU A 115 21.47 -1.23 1.77
N THR A 116 21.07 -0.01 2.17
CA THR A 116 21.71 0.76 3.24
C THR A 116 21.04 0.55 4.61
N ASN A 117 21.67 1.07 5.66
CA ASN A 117 21.39 0.81 7.07
C ASN A 117 19.89 0.88 7.44
N VAL A 118 19.37 -0.20 8.03
CA VAL A 118 17.97 -0.41 8.47
C VAL A 118 17.43 0.72 9.36
N LYS A 119 18.31 1.44 10.06
CA LYS A 119 17.93 2.57 10.92
C LYS A 119 17.38 3.76 10.11
N VAL A 120 17.94 4.01 8.93
CA VAL A 120 17.52 5.12 8.06
C VAL A 120 16.11 4.87 7.52
N PHE A 121 15.78 3.60 7.24
CA PHE A 121 14.45 3.23 6.76
C PHE A 121 13.35 3.59 7.77
N GLY A 122 13.55 3.27 9.05
CA GLY A 122 12.56 3.57 10.09
C GLY A 122 12.33 5.08 10.31
N GLU A 123 13.40 5.89 10.28
CA GLU A 123 13.28 7.34 10.38
C GLU A 123 12.56 7.94 9.15
N MET A 124 12.89 7.47 7.95
CA MET A 124 12.24 7.92 6.71
C MET A 124 10.74 7.58 6.69
N GLU A 125 10.36 6.38 7.13
CA GLU A 125 8.94 6.01 7.22
C GLU A 125 8.17 6.91 8.18
N PHE A 126 8.76 7.28 9.32
CA PHE A 126 8.12 8.19 10.27
C PHE A 126 7.85 9.57 9.64
N TRP A 127 8.85 10.16 8.98
CA TRP A 127 8.67 11.45 8.29
C TRP A 127 7.66 11.36 7.14
N PHE A 128 7.69 10.28 6.35
CA PHE A 128 6.71 10.07 5.29
C PHE A 128 5.29 9.84 5.83
N ALA A 129 5.13 9.21 6.99
CA ALA A 129 3.82 9.04 7.63
C ALA A 129 3.21 10.40 8.01
N ILE A 130 4.01 11.33 8.55
CA ILE A 130 3.55 12.69 8.86
C ILE A 130 3.02 13.39 7.60
N ILE A 131 3.79 13.35 6.51
CA ILE A 131 3.37 13.96 5.23
C ILE A 131 2.04 13.34 4.75
N LYS A 132 1.88 12.02 4.86
CA LYS A 132 0.63 11.34 4.47
C LYS A 132 -0.57 11.84 5.29
N VAL A 133 -0.42 11.97 6.61
CA VAL A 133 -1.50 12.46 7.48
C VAL A 133 -1.88 13.90 7.11
N ILE A 134 -0.88 14.78 6.94
CA ILE A 134 -1.12 16.17 6.53
C ILE A 134 -1.84 16.22 5.18
N ALA A 135 -1.44 15.40 4.21
CA ALA A 135 -2.07 15.37 2.90
C ALA A 135 -3.55 14.96 2.96
N VAL A 136 -3.89 13.96 3.80
CA VAL A 136 -5.28 13.54 4.00
C VAL A 136 -6.11 14.66 4.65
N VAL A 137 -5.59 15.28 5.71
CA VAL A 137 -6.28 16.38 6.41
C VAL A 137 -6.49 17.57 5.48
N ALA A 138 -5.46 17.95 4.71
CA ALA A 138 -5.55 19.03 3.73
C ALA A 138 -6.61 18.74 2.67
N MET A 139 -6.69 17.49 2.16
CA MET A 139 -7.72 17.08 1.22
C MET A 139 -9.13 17.19 1.79
N ILE A 140 -9.34 16.80 3.04
CA ILE A 140 -10.66 16.88 3.69
C ILE A 140 -11.07 18.36 3.86
N ILE A 141 -10.17 19.21 4.36
CA ILE A 141 -10.43 20.64 4.53
C ILE A 141 -10.75 21.30 3.20
N PHE A 142 -9.95 21.02 2.17
CA PHE A 142 -10.15 21.56 0.83
C PHE A 142 -11.49 21.10 0.23
N GLY A 143 -11.84 19.82 0.38
CA GLY A 143 -13.13 19.27 -0.03
C GLY A 143 -14.31 19.93 0.69
N ALA A 144 -14.18 20.19 2.00
CA ALA A 144 -15.21 20.88 2.78
C ALA A 144 -15.37 22.36 2.39
N TRP A 145 -14.29 23.03 1.98
CA TRP A 145 -14.34 24.41 1.49
C TRP A 145 -15.00 24.54 0.10
N LEU A 146 -14.91 23.48 -0.72
CA LEU A 146 -15.50 23.42 -2.07
C LEU A 146 -17.01 23.14 -2.09
N LEU A 147 -17.56 22.58 -1.00
CA LEU A 147 -18.98 22.28 -0.83
C LEU A 147 -19.77 23.54 -0.44
#